data_AF-A1VRP7-F1
#
_entry.id   AF-A1VRP7-F1
#
_cell.length_a   1.000
_cell.length_b   1.000
_cell.length_c   1.000
_cell.angle_alpha   90.00
_cell.angle_beta   90.00
_cell.angle_gamma   90.00
#
_symmetry.space_group_name_H-M   'P 1'
#
loop_
_entity.id
_entity.type
_entity.pdbx_description
1 polymer ?
#
loop_
_entity_poly.entity_id
_entity_poly.type
_entity_poly.pdbx_seq_one_letter_code
_entity_poly.pdbx_strand_id
1 'polypeptide(L)' 'MNPGNAEPQLGTVPKAAELGLGVPGHAFWMRDYWDRYIRHERRLESVIHYIHENPVKAGLCQTAQDWPFSSAKLQA' A
#
# COMPACT_ATOMS: atom_id res chain seq x y z
N MET A 1 17.94 10.49 -20.34
CA MET A 1 19.00 10.75 -19.34
C MET A 1 18.61 12.03 -18.63
N ASN A 2 18.10 11.95 -17.40
CA ASN A 2 17.72 13.11 -16.60
C ASN A 2 18.37 12.90 -15.23
N PRO A 3 19.38 13.69 -14.83
CA PRO A 3 20.09 13.51 -13.58
C PRO A 3 19.38 14.34 -12.52
N GLY A 4 18.53 13.73 -11.69
CA GLY A 4 17.80 14.51 -10.67
C GLY A 4 16.91 13.72 -9.71
N ASN A 5 16.54 12.48 -10.04
CA ASN A 5 15.81 11.63 -9.11
C ASN A 5 16.74 10.51 -8.68
N ALA A 6 17.44 10.70 -7.57
CA ALA A 6 18.12 9.60 -6.91
C ALA A 6 17.03 8.62 -6.43
N GLU A 7 16.83 7.52 -7.16
CA GLU A 7 16.20 6.34 -6.60
C GLU A 7 17.00 5.96 -5.35
N PRO A 8 16.36 5.71 -4.19
CA PRO A 8 17.09 5.16 -3.06
C PRO A 8 17.61 3.80 -3.52
N GLN A 9 18.93 3.68 -3.63
CA GLN A 9 19.58 2.39 -3.86
C GLN A 9 19.08 1.44 -2.77
N LEU A 10 18.59 0.26 -3.17
CA LEU A 10 18.03 -0.81 -2.35
C LEU A 10 19.06 -1.34 -1.33
N GLY A 11 19.44 -0.50 -0.38
CA GLY A 11 20.41 -0.75 0.67
C GLY A 11 19.67 -1.04 1.95
N THR A 12 19.39 -2.34 2.15
CA THR A 12 18.85 -2.94 3.38
C THR A 12 17.43 -2.50 3.75
N VAL A 13 16.44 -3.22 3.22
CA VAL A 13 15.08 -3.20 3.78
C VAL A 13 15.16 -3.69 5.23
N PRO A 14 14.59 -2.97 6.22
CA PRO A 14 14.77 -3.30 7.62
C PRO A 14 14.27 -4.70 7.90
N LYS A 15 15.01 -5.42 8.72
CA LYS A 15 14.59 -6.74 9.20
C LYS A 15 13.44 -6.56 10.19
N ALA A 16 12.56 -7.54 10.28
CA ALA A 16 11.45 -7.51 11.24
C ALA A 16 11.93 -7.31 12.69
N ALA A 17 13.13 -7.81 13.02
CA ALA A 17 13.77 -7.63 14.32
C ALA A 17 14.13 -6.17 14.63
N GLU A 18 14.59 -5.41 13.62
CA GLU A 18 14.96 -3.99 13.77
C GLU A 18 13.72 -3.12 14.02
N LEU A 19 12.55 -3.57 13.56
CA LEU A 19 11.26 -2.90 13.76
C LEU A 19 10.55 -3.34 15.05
N GLY A 20 11.12 -4.29 15.82
CA GLY A 20 10.51 -4.80 17.05
C GLY A 20 9.21 -5.59 16.85
N LEU A 21 8.91 -6.05 15.64
CA LEU A 21 7.59 -6.61 15.29
C LEU A 21 7.42 -8.10 15.61
N GLY A 22 8.48 -8.77 16.09
CA GLY A 22 8.44 -10.20 16.44
C GLY A 22 8.14 -11.15 15.27
N VAL A 23 8.08 -10.63 14.03
CA VAL A 23 7.79 -11.44 12.83
C VAL A 23 9.04 -12.23 12.44
N PRO A 24 8.94 -13.56 12.29
CA PRO A 24 10.07 -14.39 11.86
C PRO A 24 10.42 -14.11 10.39
N GLY A 25 11.72 -14.06 10.07
CA GLY A 25 12.20 -13.91 8.69
C GLY A 25 13.38 -12.94 8.55
N HIS A 26 14.04 -13.01 7.39
CA HIS A 26 15.23 -12.20 7.09
C HIS A 26 14.89 -10.82 6.48
N ALA A 27 13.67 -10.63 5.97
CA ALA A 27 13.17 -9.37 5.46
C ALA A 27 11.71 -9.19 5.92
N PHE A 28 11.38 -7.99 6.40
CA PHE A 28 10.00 -7.66 6.75
C PHE A 28 9.17 -7.28 5.51
N TRP A 29 9.81 -6.57 4.57
CA TRP A 29 9.18 -6.09 3.35
C TRP A 29 9.36 -7.08 2.20
N MET A 30 8.36 -7.17 1.32
CA MET A 30 8.51 -7.85 0.03
C MET A 30 9.52 -7.08 -0.84
N ARG A 31 10.22 -7.82 -1.72
CA ARG A 31 11.11 -7.21 -2.70
C ARG A 31 10.26 -6.54 -3.78
N ASP A 32 10.50 -5.25 -3.99
CA ASP A 32 9.80 -4.35 -4.93
C ASP A 32 8.38 -3.96 -4.51
N TYR A 33 7.82 -3.01 -5.26
CA TYR A 33 6.47 -2.48 -5.09
C TYR A 33 5.81 -2.31 -6.45
N TRP A 34 4.48 -2.23 -6.46
CA TRP A 34 3.72 -2.02 -7.69
C TRP A 34 3.28 -0.56 -7.80
N ASP A 35 3.94 0.22 -8.65
CA ASP A 35 3.59 1.61 -8.95
C ASP A 35 2.78 1.76 -10.24
N ARG A 36 1.83 2.68 -10.22
CA ARG A 36 0.91 2.99 -11.31
C ARG A 36 0.70 4.50 -11.41
N TYR A 37 1.36 5.14 -12.37
CA TYR A 37 1.09 6.54 -12.68
C TYR A 37 -0.33 6.75 -13.25
N ILE A 38 -1.13 7.63 -12.63
CA ILE A 38 -2.53 7.92 -13.01
C ILE A 38 -2.59 9.25 -13.79
N ARG A 39 -3.20 9.23 -14.97
CA ARG A 39 -3.20 10.36 -15.92
C ARG A 39 -4.53 11.10 -16.05
N HIS A 40 -5.63 10.49 -15.61
CA HIS A 40 -6.99 11.02 -15.80
C HIS A 40 -7.88 10.69 -14.60
N GLU A 41 -8.82 11.58 -14.32
CA GLU A 41 -9.71 11.54 -13.13
C GLU A 41 -10.49 10.23 -13.00
N ARG A 42 -11.15 9.77 -14.08
CA ARG A 42 -11.92 8.50 -14.05
C ARG A 42 -11.11 7.30 -13.56
N ARG A 43 -9.81 7.28 -13.86
CA ARG A 43 -8.91 6.20 -13.40
C ARG A 43 -8.52 6.38 -11.95
N LEU A 44 -8.40 7.62 -11.47
CA LEU A 44 -8.19 7.92 -10.05
C LEU A 44 -9.37 7.41 -9.23
N GLU A 45 -10.59 7.76 -9.60
CA GLU A 45 -11.83 7.31 -8.94
C GLU A 45 -11.91 5.77 -8.87
N SER A 46 -11.64 5.11 -10.00
CA SER A 46 -11.64 3.64 -10.06
C SER A 46 -10.61 2.99 -9.14
N VAL A 47 -9.41 3.59 -9.03
CA VAL A 47 -8.34 3.09 -8.14
C VAL A 47 -8.68 3.33 -6.68
N ILE A 48 -9.25 4.49 -6.34
CA ILE A 48 -9.72 4.78 -4.98
C ILE A 48 -10.78 3.77 -4.57
N HIS A 49 -11.80 3.55 -5.41
CA HIS A 49 -12.83 2.55 -5.16
C HIS A 49 -12.24 1.14 -4.99
N TYR A 50 -11.28 0.76 -5.84
CA TYR A 50 -10.58 -0.51 -5.69
C TYR A 50 -9.87 -0.65 -4.34
N ILE A 51 -9.15 0.39 -3.88
CA ILE A 51 -8.43 0.39 -2.59
C ILE A 51 -9.41 0.26 -1.42
N HIS A 52 -10.54 0.98 -1.46
CA HIS A 52 -11.57 0.90 -0.42
C HIS A 52 -12.24 -0.48 -0.35
N GLU A 53 -12.40 -1.16 -1.48
CA GLU A 53 -12.98 -2.50 -1.56
C GLU A 53 -12.01 -3.63 -1.20
N ASN A 54 -10.70 -3.37 -1.09
CA ASN A 54 -9.70 -4.41 -0.81
C ASN A 54 -9.94 -5.16 0.53
N PRO A 55 -10.26 -4.49 1.64
CA PRO A 55 -10.58 -5.18 2.90
C PRO A 55 -11.79 -6.10 2.78
N VAL A 56 -12.81 -5.72 2.02
CA VAL A 56 -14.01 -6.54 1.76
C VAL A 56 -13.64 -7.76 0.92
N LYS A 57 -12.90 -7.56 -0.18
CA LYS A 57 -12.41 -8.65 -1.04
C LYS A 57 -11.49 -9.62 -0.32
N ALA A 58 -10.75 -9.14 0.69
CA ALA A 58 -9.91 -9.95 1.55
C ALA A 58 -10.69 -10.67 2.67
N GLY A 59 -12.00 -10.41 2.81
CA GLY A 59 -12.86 -11.01 3.84
C GLY A 59 -12.65 -10.44 5.24
N LEU A 60 -12.05 -9.26 5.36
CA LEU A 60 -11.69 -8.65 6.65
C LEU A 60 -12.85 -7.85 7.27
N CYS A 61 -13.81 -7.43 6.45
CA CYS A 61 -15.00 -6.68 6.88
C CYS A 61 -16.17 -6.90 5.90
N GLN A 62 -17.39 -6.53 6.31
CA GLN A 62 -18.59 -6.73 5.47
C GLN A 62 -18.76 -5.60 4.44
N THR A 63 -18.47 -4.36 4.83
CA THR A 63 -18.50 -3.18 3.95
C THR A 63 -17.19 -2.41 4.04
N ALA A 64 -16.85 -1.61 3.02
CA ALA A 64 -15.61 -0.85 2.99
C ALA A 64 -15.48 0.14 4.17
N GLN A 65 -16.61 0.70 4.61
CA GLN A 65 -16.70 1.66 5.71
C GLN A 65 -16.39 1.04 7.08
N ASP A 66 -16.60 -0.27 7.24
CA ASP A 66 -16.30 -1.00 8.47
C ASP A 66 -14.80 -1.14 8.72
N TRP A 67 -13.95 -0.91 7.71
CA TRP A 67 -12.50 -1.01 7.85
C TRP A 67 -11.89 0.26 8.47
N PRO A 68 -11.45 0.24 9.75
CA PRO A 68 -11.14 1.46 10.48
C PRO A 68 -9.86 2.15 10.00
N PHE A 69 -8.99 1.41 9.31
CA PHE A 69 -7.68 1.83 8.83
C PHE A 69 -7.70 2.36 7.39
N SER A 70 -8.86 2.77 6.88
CA SER A 70 -8.99 3.42 5.58
C SER A 70 -9.79 4.72 5.65
N SER A 71 -9.73 5.48 4.55
CA SER A 71 -10.55 6.68 4.34
C SER A 71 -11.97 6.38 3.86
N ALA A 72 -12.34 5.12 3.62
CA ALA A 72 -13.66 4.75 3.08
C ALA A 72 -14.81 5.30 3.95
N LYS A 73 -14.63 5.29 5.29
CA LYS A 73 -15.60 5.83 6.25
C LYS A 73 -15.85 7.35 6.16
N LEU A 74 -14.98 8.10 5.47
CA LEU A 74 -15.09 9.56 5.33
C LEU A 74 -15.91 9.98 4.11
N GLN A 75 -16.31 9.03 3.26
CA GLN A 75 -17.05 9.29 2.02
C GLN A 75 -18.55 8.96 2.14
N ALA A 76 -19.04 8.77 3.37
CA ALA A 76 -20.44 8.43 3.66
C ALA A 76 -21.35 9.66 3.71
#